data_AF-A0A7W3JDW1-F1
#
_entry.id   AF-A0A7W3JDW1-F1
#
_cell.length_a   1.000
_cell.length_b   1.000
_cell.length_c   1.000
_cell.angle_alpha   90.00
_cell.angle_beta   90.00
_cell.angle_gamma   90.00
#
_symmetry.space_group_name_H-M   'P 1'
#
loop_
_entity.id
_entity.type
_entity.pdbx_description
1 polymer ?
#
loop_
_entity_poly.entity_id
_entity_poly.type
_entity_poly.pdbx_seq_one_letter_code
_entity_poly.pdbx_strand_id
1 'polypeptide(L)'
;MLRFHFTSDDLARVRIAPGPDPLWETLLSAHVVNQRAGATLFEPWRERVLTGLPPAARMLLRLAPPRGYSPDFLTPATGAALPLTGSDAFETGLDAVLSTSRARLRHDISRLAHGRTPHVWMRDLADGTAPALRGLGVAMRSYHEQALGPYWSGILAAVDVDRAARTRAWVAGGTEQALRTLHPAIRWEHPVLSVATAAERDVHLAGRGLLIVPSYFCNRAPISLADPELPPLLIYPIAHEQARPGTATATGSEARADGGRPLTALLGRTRAAVLRSLGTGATTSELAQRLEISPASASEHATVLRNAGLVSSGRERNTVLHALTPLGRTLLDGGGVRVPTASPATAADPV
;
A
#
# COMPACT_ATOMS: atom_id res chain seq x y z
N MET A 1 -26.45 -0.70 0.78
CA MET A 1 -25.83 -1.90 1.37
C MET A 1 -25.27 -2.79 0.25
N LEU A 2 -23.97 -3.12 0.31
CA LEU A 2 -23.31 -4.04 -0.64
C LEU A 2 -23.36 -5.47 -0.07
N ARG A 3 -23.76 -6.45 -0.87
CA ARG A 3 -23.89 -7.86 -0.46
C ARG A 3 -23.15 -8.76 -1.43
N PHE A 4 -22.27 -9.61 -0.90
CA PHE A 4 -21.65 -10.71 -1.64
C PHE A 4 -22.33 -12.01 -1.27
N HIS A 5 -22.81 -12.74 -2.27
CA HIS A 5 -23.45 -14.05 -2.11
C HIS A 5 -22.45 -15.15 -2.45
N PHE A 6 -22.12 -15.97 -1.47
CA PHE A 6 -21.15 -17.04 -1.57
C PHE A 6 -21.83 -18.38 -1.88
N THR A 7 -21.18 -19.19 -2.70
CA THR A 7 -21.36 -20.65 -2.70
C THR A 7 -20.33 -21.30 -1.77
N SER A 8 -20.48 -22.59 -1.48
CA SER A 8 -19.46 -23.34 -0.73
C SER A 8 -18.10 -23.33 -1.44
N ASP A 9 -18.08 -23.38 -2.77
CA ASP A 9 -16.86 -23.33 -3.57
C ASP A 9 -16.15 -21.97 -3.45
N ASP A 10 -16.92 -20.88 -3.30
CA ASP A 10 -16.37 -19.54 -3.13
C ASP A 10 -15.61 -19.41 -1.82
N LEU A 11 -16.09 -20.06 -0.74
CA LEU A 11 -15.42 -20.05 0.56
C LEU A 11 -14.00 -20.65 0.49
N ALA A 12 -13.80 -21.68 -0.33
CA ALA A 12 -12.48 -22.28 -0.57
C ALA A 12 -11.58 -21.42 -1.47
N ARG A 13 -12.16 -20.46 -2.21
CA ARG A 13 -11.46 -19.56 -3.15
C ARG A 13 -11.27 -18.15 -2.59
N VAL A 14 -11.60 -17.91 -1.32
CA VAL A 14 -11.30 -16.63 -0.66
C VAL A 14 -9.78 -16.52 -0.50
N ARG A 15 -9.23 -15.39 -0.93
CA ARG A 15 -7.80 -15.10 -0.87
C ARG A 15 -7.56 -13.72 -0.27
N ILE A 16 -6.44 -13.55 0.42
CA ILE A 16 -5.94 -12.23 0.81
C ILE A 16 -4.79 -11.87 -0.12
N ALA A 17 -4.81 -10.67 -0.68
CA ALA A 17 -3.74 -10.16 -1.52
C ALA A 17 -2.38 -10.16 -0.77
N PRO A 18 -1.25 -10.31 -1.50
CA PRO A 18 0.08 -10.33 -0.88
C PRO A 18 0.52 -8.98 -0.29
N GLY A 19 -0.21 -7.90 -0.56
CA GLY A 19 0.06 -6.55 -0.08
C GLY A 19 -1.03 -5.57 -0.54
N PRO A 20 -0.81 -4.26 -0.40
CA PRO A 20 -1.69 -3.26 -0.98
C PRO A 20 -1.54 -3.23 -2.51
N ASP A 21 -2.64 -2.99 -3.22
CA ASP A 21 -2.60 -2.81 -4.67
C ASP A 21 -2.24 -1.35 -5.01
N PRO A 22 -1.14 -1.10 -5.77
CA PRO A 22 -0.68 0.26 -6.05
C PRO A 22 -1.69 1.15 -6.78
N LEU A 23 -2.53 0.60 -7.65
CA LEU A 23 -3.53 1.37 -8.39
C LEU A 23 -4.74 1.69 -7.52
N TRP A 24 -5.16 0.76 -6.66
CA TRP A 24 -6.15 1.04 -5.63
C TRP A 24 -5.67 2.11 -4.65
N GLU A 25 -4.43 2.03 -4.15
CA GLU A 25 -3.87 3.08 -3.29
C GLU A 25 -3.79 4.43 -4.00
N THR A 26 -3.45 4.43 -5.30
CA THR A 26 -3.43 5.64 -6.13
C THR A 26 -4.82 6.27 -6.22
N LEU A 27 -5.86 5.48 -6.51
CA LEU A 27 -7.24 5.95 -6.58
C LEU A 27 -7.77 6.44 -5.22
N LEU A 28 -7.56 5.65 -4.16
CA LEU A 28 -8.08 5.92 -2.83
C LEU A 28 -7.40 7.12 -2.18
N SER A 29 -6.08 7.26 -2.35
CA SER A 29 -5.37 8.45 -1.91
C SER A 29 -5.84 9.70 -2.67
N ALA A 30 -6.17 9.58 -3.97
CA ALA A 30 -6.75 10.68 -4.74
C ALA A 30 -8.15 11.09 -4.21
N HIS A 31 -8.96 10.14 -3.72
CA HIS A 31 -10.20 10.46 -3.00
C HIS A 31 -9.92 11.26 -1.73
N VAL A 32 -8.87 10.91 -0.98
CA VAL A 32 -8.47 11.66 0.22
C VAL A 32 -8.03 13.07 -0.13
N VAL A 33 -7.20 13.26 -1.17
CA VAL A 33 -6.78 14.59 -1.65
C VAL A 33 -7.99 15.46 -2.04
N ASN A 34 -8.99 14.87 -2.70
CA ASN A 34 -10.20 15.56 -3.13
C ASN A 34 -11.19 15.88 -2.01
N GLN A 35 -11.01 15.34 -0.80
CA GLN A 35 -11.88 15.64 0.33
C GLN A 35 -11.58 17.05 0.87
N ARG A 36 -12.63 17.86 0.99
CA ARG A 36 -12.54 19.23 1.54
C ARG A 36 -12.44 19.25 3.08
N ALA A 37 -12.98 18.22 3.75
CA ALA A 37 -12.95 18.04 5.20
C ALA A 37 -13.23 16.57 5.57
N GLY A 38 -12.74 16.12 6.74
CA GLY A 38 -13.13 14.83 7.34
C GLY A 38 -12.16 13.65 7.13
N ALA A 39 -10.89 13.92 6.83
CA ALA A 39 -9.80 12.94 6.83
C ALA A 39 -8.68 13.42 7.77
N THR A 40 -9.02 13.64 9.05
CA THR A 40 -8.09 14.18 10.07
C THR A 40 -6.78 13.39 10.14
N LEU A 41 -6.84 12.07 9.97
CA LEU A 41 -5.67 11.20 9.94
C LEU A 41 -4.68 11.54 8.82
N PHE A 42 -5.17 11.93 7.64
CA PHE A 42 -4.33 12.14 6.45
C PHE A 42 -4.14 13.63 6.12
N GLU A 43 -4.57 14.54 6.98
CA GLU A 43 -4.55 15.97 6.72
C GLU A 43 -3.14 16.52 6.47
N PRO A 44 -2.12 16.22 7.29
CA PRO A 44 -0.75 16.67 7.02
C PRO A 44 -0.16 16.11 5.72
N TRP A 45 -0.52 14.87 5.37
CA TRP A 45 -0.12 14.24 4.11
C TRP A 45 -0.80 14.94 2.93
N ARG A 46 -2.11 15.16 3.02
CA ARG A 46 -2.94 15.78 1.98
C ARG A 46 -2.46 17.20 1.66
N GLU A 47 -2.17 18.00 2.68
CA GLU A 47 -1.63 19.36 2.49
C GLU A 47 -0.33 19.33 1.69
N ARG A 48 0.60 18.44 2.07
CA ARG A 48 1.88 18.30 1.36
C ARG A 48 1.69 17.88 -0.09
N VAL A 49 0.81 16.91 -0.36
CA VAL A 49 0.51 16.48 -1.73
C VAL A 49 -0.09 17.63 -2.54
N LEU A 50 -1.07 18.37 -2.00
CA LEU A 50 -1.70 19.49 -2.70
C LEU A 50 -0.70 20.59 -3.08
N THR A 51 0.29 20.87 -2.24
CA THR A 51 1.34 21.86 -2.53
C THR A 51 2.30 21.43 -3.64
N GLY A 52 2.56 20.12 -3.77
CA GLY A 52 3.54 19.58 -4.72
C GLY A 52 2.95 19.07 -6.03
N LEU A 53 1.63 18.87 -6.12
CA LEU A 53 1.03 18.10 -7.22
C LEU A 53 1.10 18.84 -8.57
N PRO A 54 1.70 18.24 -9.62
CA PRO A 54 1.83 18.87 -10.92
C PRO A 54 0.46 18.98 -11.62
N PRO A 55 0.31 19.91 -12.57
CA PRO A 55 -0.93 20.08 -13.32
C PRO A 55 -1.43 18.79 -14.00
N ALA A 56 -0.53 17.96 -14.52
CA ALA A 56 -0.86 16.68 -15.13
C ALA A 56 -1.53 15.71 -14.14
N ALA A 57 -0.99 15.58 -12.93
CA ALA A 57 -1.54 14.70 -11.90
C ALA A 57 -2.88 15.21 -11.34
N ARG A 58 -3.14 16.52 -11.38
CA ARG A 58 -4.46 17.09 -11.01
C ARG A 58 -5.60 16.62 -11.93
N MET A 59 -5.29 16.15 -13.14
CA MET A 59 -6.31 15.59 -14.03
C MET A 59 -6.90 14.29 -13.49
N LEU A 60 -6.07 13.47 -12.83
CA LEU A 60 -6.51 12.22 -12.19
C LEU A 60 -7.60 12.47 -11.15
N LEU A 61 -7.51 13.59 -10.42
CA LEU A 61 -8.50 13.98 -9.42
C LEU A 61 -9.91 14.14 -10.01
N ARG A 62 -10.06 14.38 -11.32
CA ARG A 62 -11.39 14.44 -11.97
C ARG A 62 -12.01 13.06 -12.18
N LEU A 63 -11.19 12.00 -12.22
CA LEU A 63 -11.64 10.61 -12.32
C LEU A 63 -11.86 9.97 -10.93
N ALA A 64 -11.40 10.62 -9.87
CA ALA A 64 -11.49 10.14 -8.49
C ALA A 64 -12.35 11.09 -7.62
N PRO A 65 -13.66 11.26 -7.93
CA PRO A 65 -14.49 12.16 -7.14
C PRO A 65 -14.54 11.72 -5.67
N PRO A 66 -14.62 12.65 -4.69
CA PRO A 66 -14.59 12.30 -3.27
C PRO A 66 -15.82 11.52 -2.80
N ARG A 67 -16.87 11.47 -3.62
CA ARG A 67 -18.08 10.67 -3.43
C ARG A 67 -18.60 10.20 -4.79
N GLY A 68 -19.20 9.01 -4.82
CA GLY A 68 -19.80 8.44 -6.02
C GLY A 68 -18.89 7.43 -6.70
N TYR A 69 -19.13 7.21 -7.99
CA TYR A 69 -18.40 6.24 -8.79
C TYR A 69 -17.03 6.77 -9.24
N SER A 70 -16.03 5.90 -9.23
CA SER A 70 -14.76 6.10 -9.95
C SER A 70 -14.64 5.00 -11.00
N PRO A 71 -14.12 5.28 -12.21
CA PRO A 71 -13.98 4.29 -13.27
C PRO A 71 -13.24 3.04 -12.82
N ASP A 72 -13.86 1.88 -12.97
CA ASP A 72 -13.29 0.59 -12.56
C ASP A 72 -12.04 0.23 -13.39
N PHE A 73 -11.94 0.73 -14.64
CA PHE A 73 -10.73 0.52 -15.45
C PHE A 73 -9.45 1.11 -14.83
N LEU A 74 -9.56 2.03 -13.85
CA LEU A 74 -8.40 2.59 -13.16
C LEU A 74 -7.77 1.60 -12.17
N THR A 75 -8.48 0.56 -11.79
CA THR A 75 -8.06 -0.43 -10.79
C THR A 75 -8.23 -1.86 -11.31
N PRO A 76 -7.55 -2.22 -12.41
CA PRO A 76 -7.62 -3.56 -13.00
C PRO A 76 -7.15 -4.62 -12.00
N ALA A 77 -7.78 -5.79 -12.04
CA ALA A 77 -7.50 -6.90 -11.13
C ALA A 77 -6.07 -7.50 -11.26
N THR A 78 -5.28 -7.03 -12.23
CA THR A 78 -3.94 -7.56 -12.56
C THR A 78 -2.92 -7.36 -11.44
N GLY A 79 -2.97 -6.24 -10.72
CA GLY A 79 -2.00 -5.91 -9.66
C GLY A 79 -2.15 -6.77 -8.40
N ALA A 80 -3.39 -6.90 -7.90
CA ALA A 80 -3.68 -7.64 -6.67
C ALA A 80 -3.61 -9.18 -6.82
N ALA A 81 -3.69 -9.72 -8.04
CA ALA A 81 -3.72 -11.15 -8.31
C ALA A 81 -2.35 -11.78 -8.60
N LEU A 82 -1.33 -10.97 -8.93
CA LEU A 82 0.01 -11.45 -9.24
C LEU A 82 0.95 -11.26 -8.03
N PRO A 83 1.94 -12.15 -7.82
CA PRO A 83 2.94 -12.01 -6.76
C PRO A 83 4.02 -10.99 -7.14
N LEU A 84 3.61 -9.84 -7.71
CA LEU A 84 4.49 -8.72 -8.00
C LEU A 84 4.52 -7.78 -6.79
N THR A 85 5.63 -7.07 -6.61
CA THR A 85 5.78 -6.13 -5.49
C THR A 85 6.31 -4.79 -5.98
N GLY A 86 5.95 -3.72 -5.29
CA GLY A 86 6.50 -2.39 -5.56
C GLY A 86 6.24 -1.88 -6.97
N SER A 87 7.30 -1.36 -7.61
CA SER A 87 7.24 -0.68 -8.90
C SER A 87 6.72 -1.58 -10.04
N ASP A 88 7.10 -2.87 -10.03
CA ASP A 88 6.72 -3.80 -11.11
C ASP A 88 5.21 -4.05 -11.12
N ALA A 89 4.59 -4.10 -9.94
CA ALA A 89 3.14 -4.23 -9.80
C ALA A 89 2.40 -2.97 -10.28
N PHE A 90 2.95 -1.78 -10.00
CA PHE A 90 2.38 -0.52 -10.46
C PHE A 90 2.43 -0.41 -11.99
N GLU A 91 3.59 -0.64 -12.61
CA GLU A 91 3.74 -0.52 -14.06
C GLU A 91 2.90 -1.56 -14.81
N THR A 92 2.85 -2.81 -14.32
CA THR A 92 1.97 -3.84 -14.89
C THR A 92 0.49 -3.44 -14.81
N GLY A 93 0.07 -2.87 -13.67
CA GLY A 93 -1.28 -2.34 -13.52
C GLY A 93 -1.53 -1.19 -14.49
N LEU A 94 -0.58 -0.25 -14.60
CA LEU A 94 -0.70 0.91 -15.48
C LEU A 94 -0.82 0.49 -16.94
N ASP A 95 -0.04 -0.50 -17.38
CA ASP A 95 -0.15 -1.07 -18.72
C ASP A 95 -1.55 -1.67 -18.97
N ALA A 96 -2.13 -2.34 -17.98
CA ALA A 96 -3.50 -2.85 -18.07
C ALA A 96 -4.54 -1.72 -18.15
N VAL A 97 -4.37 -0.62 -17.39
CA VAL A 97 -5.20 0.59 -17.50
C VAL A 97 -5.13 1.15 -18.93
N LEU A 98 -3.91 1.32 -19.47
CA LEU A 98 -3.68 1.90 -20.80
C LEU A 98 -4.11 0.97 -21.94
N SER A 99 -4.23 -0.33 -21.68
CA SER A 99 -4.72 -1.34 -22.63
C SER A 99 -6.24 -1.57 -22.54
N THR A 100 -6.95 -0.78 -21.72
CA THR A 100 -8.41 -0.90 -21.56
C THR A 100 -9.12 -0.73 -22.90
N SER A 101 -10.07 -1.62 -23.20
CA SER A 101 -10.84 -1.53 -24.44
C SER A 101 -11.65 -0.23 -24.52
N ARG A 102 -11.82 0.31 -25.74
CA ARG A 102 -12.61 1.53 -25.96
C ARG A 102 -14.05 1.40 -25.46
N ALA A 103 -14.65 0.20 -25.57
CA ALA A 103 -15.98 -0.06 -25.04
C ALA A 103 -16.04 0.12 -23.52
N ARG A 104 -15.03 -0.39 -22.80
CA ARG A 104 -14.92 -0.25 -21.35
C ARG A 104 -14.64 1.19 -20.93
N LEU A 105 -13.71 1.88 -21.60
CA LEU A 105 -13.44 3.31 -21.37
C LEU A 105 -14.72 4.14 -21.50
N ARG A 106 -15.47 3.94 -22.59
CA ARG A 106 -16.73 4.66 -22.81
C ARG A 106 -17.77 4.34 -21.75
N HIS A 107 -17.93 3.07 -21.38
CA HIS A 107 -18.87 2.64 -20.36
C HIS A 107 -18.59 3.33 -19.02
N ASP A 108 -17.36 3.21 -18.52
CA ASP A 108 -16.99 3.74 -17.20
C ASP A 108 -16.99 5.27 -17.19
N ILE A 109 -16.52 5.96 -18.24
CA ILE A 109 -16.57 7.44 -18.29
C ILE A 109 -18.00 7.95 -18.37
N SER A 110 -18.88 7.29 -19.12
CA SER A 110 -20.30 7.66 -19.19
C SER A 110 -20.97 7.47 -17.83
N ARG A 111 -20.65 6.37 -17.13
CA ARG A 111 -21.10 6.12 -15.77
C ARG A 111 -20.58 7.16 -14.81
N LEU A 112 -19.29 7.53 -14.84
CA LEU A 112 -18.72 8.60 -14.01
C LEU A 112 -19.46 9.92 -14.21
N ALA A 113 -19.74 10.28 -15.46
CA ALA A 113 -20.39 11.54 -15.80
C ALA A 113 -21.82 11.65 -15.24
N HIS A 114 -22.51 10.53 -14.96
CA HIS A 114 -23.88 10.49 -14.40
C HIS A 114 -24.84 11.45 -15.14
N GLY A 115 -24.84 11.41 -16.47
CA GLY A 115 -25.72 12.26 -17.30
C GLY A 115 -25.29 13.72 -17.43
N ARG A 116 -24.15 14.12 -16.85
CA ARG A 116 -23.56 15.45 -17.05
C ARG A 116 -22.63 15.43 -18.27
N THR A 117 -22.42 16.59 -18.88
CA THR A 117 -21.43 16.72 -19.97
C THR A 117 -20.02 16.55 -19.41
N PRO A 118 -19.28 15.51 -19.79
CA PRO A 118 -17.91 15.31 -19.34
C PRO A 118 -16.98 16.39 -19.92
N HIS A 119 -15.92 16.72 -19.16
CA HIS A 119 -14.84 17.57 -19.64
C HIS A 119 -14.24 17.01 -20.94
N VAL A 120 -13.76 17.89 -21.84
CA VAL A 120 -13.28 17.49 -23.18
C VAL A 120 -12.28 16.34 -23.14
N TRP A 121 -11.27 16.41 -22.27
CA TRP A 121 -10.29 15.34 -22.09
C TRP A 121 -10.91 13.98 -21.67
N MET A 122 -11.98 13.97 -20.87
CA MET A 122 -12.64 12.72 -20.50
C MET A 122 -13.40 12.12 -21.70
N ARG A 123 -13.89 12.94 -22.63
CA ARG A 123 -14.46 12.44 -23.90
C ARG A 123 -13.38 11.81 -24.78
N ASP A 124 -12.25 12.49 -24.91
CA ASP A 124 -11.10 11.97 -25.67
C ASP A 124 -10.56 10.66 -25.07
N LEU A 125 -10.65 10.51 -23.74
CA LEU A 125 -10.33 9.28 -23.02
C LEU A 125 -11.39 8.20 -23.26
N ALA A 126 -12.68 8.52 -23.20
CA ALA A 126 -13.78 7.60 -23.52
C ALA A 126 -13.69 7.06 -24.97
N ASP A 127 -13.14 7.87 -25.88
CA ASP A 127 -12.87 7.47 -27.26
C ASP A 127 -11.56 6.72 -27.45
N GLY A 128 -10.77 6.54 -26.39
CA GLY A 128 -9.51 5.78 -26.42
C GLY A 128 -8.45 6.45 -27.29
N THR A 129 -8.48 7.78 -27.41
CA THR A 129 -7.50 8.48 -28.24
C THR A 129 -6.10 8.33 -27.64
N ALA A 130 -5.10 8.09 -28.49
CA ALA A 130 -3.73 7.87 -28.03
C ALA A 130 -3.16 9.03 -27.18
N PRO A 131 -3.40 10.31 -27.51
CA PRO A 131 -2.97 11.42 -26.65
C PRO A 131 -3.64 11.40 -25.26
N ALA A 132 -4.93 11.07 -25.16
CA ALA A 132 -5.64 11.03 -23.88
C ALA A 132 -5.13 9.88 -23.00
N LEU A 133 -4.91 8.70 -23.59
CA LEU A 133 -4.34 7.55 -22.88
C LEU A 133 -2.91 7.83 -22.40
N ARG A 134 -2.04 8.40 -23.25
CA ARG A 134 -0.69 8.82 -22.82
C ARG A 134 -0.76 9.85 -21.68
N GLY A 135 -1.66 10.82 -21.78
CA GLY A 135 -1.88 11.81 -20.73
C GLY A 135 -2.33 11.19 -19.41
N LEU A 136 -3.22 10.20 -19.47
CA LEU A 136 -3.63 9.43 -18.28
C LEU A 136 -2.45 8.68 -17.67
N GLY A 137 -1.64 8.01 -18.48
CA GLY A 137 -0.46 7.28 -18.02
C GLY A 137 0.53 8.19 -17.27
N VAL A 138 0.84 9.34 -17.85
CA VAL A 138 1.68 10.37 -17.21
C VAL A 138 1.05 10.85 -15.91
N ALA A 139 -0.26 11.15 -15.90
CA ALA A 139 -0.96 11.65 -14.72
C ALA A 139 -0.93 10.64 -13.57
N MET A 140 -1.18 9.35 -13.84
CA MET A 140 -1.17 8.29 -12.83
C MET A 140 0.23 8.04 -12.28
N ARG A 141 1.25 7.94 -13.14
CA ARG A 141 2.64 7.75 -12.72
C ARG A 141 3.14 8.94 -11.88
N SER A 142 2.96 10.17 -12.38
CA SER A 142 3.36 11.37 -11.65
C SER A 142 2.64 11.51 -10.31
N TYR A 143 1.36 11.15 -10.24
CA TYR A 143 0.63 11.16 -8.98
C TYR A 143 1.20 10.11 -8.02
N HIS A 144 1.37 8.86 -8.47
CA HIS A 144 1.86 7.77 -7.63
C HIS A 144 3.25 8.08 -7.07
N GLU A 145 4.19 8.47 -7.92
CA GLU A 145 5.57 8.79 -7.52
C GLU A 145 5.64 9.91 -6.48
N GLN A 146 4.80 10.94 -6.59
CA GLN A 146 4.86 12.09 -5.69
C GLN A 146 4.02 11.93 -4.42
N ALA A 147 2.82 11.36 -4.54
CA ALA A 147 1.87 11.26 -3.45
C ALA A 147 2.12 10.00 -2.59
N LEU A 148 2.58 8.91 -3.20
CA LEU A 148 2.75 7.61 -2.55
C LEU A 148 4.21 7.19 -2.44
N GLY A 149 5.04 7.48 -3.45
CA GLY A 149 6.45 7.07 -3.51
C GLY A 149 7.24 7.30 -2.20
N PRO A 150 7.23 8.51 -1.60
CA PRO A 150 7.94 8.79 -0.36
C PRO A 150 7.44 8.03 0.88
N TYR A 151 6.24 7.46 0.82
CA TYR A 151 5.56 6.79 1.93
C TYR A 151 5.34 5.30 1.69
N TRP A 152 5.73 4.79 0.52
CA TRP A 152 5.37 3.44 0.08
C TRP A 152 5.91 2.34 1.01
N SER A 153 7.13 2.48 1.52
CA SER A 153 7.69 1.55 2.50
C SER A 153 6.87 1.51 3.80
N GLY A 154 6.42 2.67 4.28
CA GLY A 154 5.55 2.76 5.47
C GLY A 154 4.15 2.19 5.23
N ILE A 155 3.60 2.39 4.02
CA ILE A 155 2.32 1.79 3.59
C ILE A 155 2.43 0.26 3.59
N LEU A 156 3.47 -0.29 2.96
CA LEU A 156 3.73 -1.73 2.95
C LEU A 156 3.84 -2.31 4.37
N ALA A 157 4.63 -1.67 5.24
CA ALA A 157 4.82 -2.10 6.62
C ALA A 157 3.49 -2.10 7.41
N ALA A 158 2.69 -1.04 7.29
CA ALA A 158 1.40 -0.95 7.95
C ALA A 158 0.42 -2.04 7.46
N VAL A 159 0.42 -2.30 6.15
CA VAL A 159 -0.40 -3.36 5.55
C VAL A 159 0.06 -4.74 6.00
N ASP A 160 1.36 -5.00 6.11
CA ASP A 160 1.87 -6.28 6.60
C ASP A 160 1.51 -6.56 8.05
N VAL A 161 1.47 -5.53 8.91
CA VAL A 161 0.97 -5.65 10.29
C VAL A 161 -0.50 -6.06 10.31
N ASP A 162 -1.36 -5.41 9.51
CA ASP A 162 -2.77 -5.78 9.42
C ASP A 162 -2.94 -7.20 8.85
N ARG A 163 -2.23 -7.55 7.78
CA ARG A 163 -2.25 -8.90 7.18
C ARG A 163 -1.86 -9.97 8.18
N ALA A 164 -0.84 -9.75 9.00
CA ALA A 164 -0.46 -10.68 10.06
C ALA A 164 -1.60 -10.89 11.08
N ALA A 165 -2.36 -9.84 11.41
CA ALA A 165 -3.55 -9.97 12.24
C ALA A 165 -4.67 -10.78 11.55
N ARG A 166 -4.89 -10.58 10.24
CA ARG A 166 -5.89 -11.35 9.47
C ARG A 166 -5.53 -12.82 9.34
N THR A 167 -4.26 -13.12 9.11
CA THR A 167 -3.76 -14.50 9.07
C THR A 167 -4.00 -15.20 10.41
N ARG A 168 -3.74 -14.53 11.54
CA ARG A 168 -4.05 -15.09 12.87
C ARG A 168 -5.54 -15.35 13.07
N ALA A 169 -6.41 -14.43 12.65
CA ALA A 169 -7.86 -14.61 12.74
C ALA A 169 -8.32 -15.81 11.89
N TRP A 170 -7.73 -15.99 10.71
CA TRP A 170 -8.01 -17.13 9.84
C TRP A 170 -7.55 -18.46 10.45
N VAL A 171 -6.36 -18.50 11.05
CA VAL A 171 -5.87 -19.71 11.75
C VAL A 171 -6.75 -20.03 12.97
N ALA A 172 -7.23 -19.03 13.68
CA ALA A 172 -8.01 -19.21 14.91
C ALA A 172 -9.45 -19.70 14.65
N GLY A 173 -10.12 -19.23 13.60
CA GLY A 173 -11.54 -19.57 13.35
C GLY A 173 -11.96 -19.59 11.89
N GLY A 174 -11.01 -19.87 10.99
CA GLY A 174 -11.26 -20.08 9.57
C GLY A 174 -11.74 -18.81 8.85
N THR A 175 -12.35 -19.03 7.68
CA THR A 175 -12.80 -17.97 6.78
C THR A 175 -13.87 -17.08 7.44
N GLU A 176 -14.82 -17.66 8.19
CA GLU A 176 -15.88 -16.89 8.84
C GLU A 176 -15.31 -15.87 9.85
N GLN A 177 -14.43 -16.30 10.77
CA GLN A 177 -13.83 -15.38 11.73
C GLN A 177 -12.97 -14.34 11.00
N ALA A 178 -12.20 -14.75 10.00
CA ALA A 178 -11.38 -13.83 9.21
C ALA A 178 -12.23 -12.71 8.59
N LEU A 179 -13.34 -13.06 7.90
CA LEU A 179 -14.25 -12.10 7.27
C LEU A 179 -14.88 -11.13 8.27
N ARG A 180 -15.32 -11.62 9.44
CA ARG A 180 -15.90 -10.78 10.49
C ARG A 180 -14.92 -9.76 11.05
N THR A 181 -13.63 -10.07 11.05
CA THR A 181 -12.62 -9.17 11.64
C THR A 181 -12.24 -8.01 10.71
N LEU A 182 -12.47 -8.12 9.40
CA LEU A 182 -11.95 -7.19 8.39
C LEU A 182 -12.30 -5.73 8.69
N HIS A 183 -13.55 -5.45 9.07
CA HIS A 183 -14.00 -4.10 9.40
C HIS A 183 -15.33 -4.12 10.17
N PRO A 184 -15.60 -3.18 11.11
CA PRO A 184 -16.87 -3.13 11.85
C PRO A 184 -18.13 -2.96 10.99
N ALA A 185 -17.99 -2.42 9.77
CA ALA A 185 -19.10 -2.28 8.82
C ALA A 185 -19.43 -3.58 8.07
N ILE A 186 -18.62 -4.64 8.26
CA ILE A 186 -18.85 -5.95 7.66
C ILE A 186 -19.69 -6.80 8.61
N ARG A 187 -20.75 -7.41 8.05
CA ARG A 187 -21.52 -8.45 8.70
C ARG A 187 -21.45 -9.71 7.85
N TRP A 188 -20.98 -10.79 8.47
CA TRP A 188 -21.03 -12.12 7.86
C TRP A 188 -22.22 -12.88 8.44
N GLU A 189 -23.12 -13.32 7.59
CA GLU A 189 -24.26 -14.18 7.92
C GLU A 189 -24.39 -15.18 6.78
N HIS A 190 -23.84 -16.37 6.97
CA HIS A 190 -23.72 -17.36 5.88
C HIS A 190 -25.07 -17.52 5.12
N PRO A 191 -25.07 -17.45 3.78
CA PRO A 191 -23.92 -17.36 2.87
C PRO A 191 -23.55 -15.94 2.40
N VAL A 192 -23.99 -14.90 3.12
CA VAL A 192 -23.89 -13.50 2.68
C VAL A 192 -22.89 -12.69 3.51
N LEU A 193 -21.98 -12.00 2.81
CA LEU A 193 -21.18 -10.93 3.39
C LEU A 193 -21.81 -9.57 3.04
N SER A 194 -22.24 -8.83 4.05
CA SER A 194 -22.85 -7.51 3.90
C SER A 194 -21.90 -6.41 4.35
N VAL A 195 -21.81 -5.33 3.57
CA VAL A 195 -21.08 -4.11 3.92
C VAL A 195 -22.07 -2.94 3.95
N ALA A 196 -22.09 -2.22 5.07
CA ALA A 196 -22.88 -1.00 5.19
C ALA A 196 -22.32 0.09 4.26
N THR A 197 -23.04 0.36 3.17
CA THR A 197 -22.69 1.34 2.14
C THR A 197 -23.94 2.11 1.69
N ALA A 198 -23.74 3.30 1.10
CA ALA A 198 -24.84 4.17 0.67
C ALA A 198 -25.65 3.63 -0.52
N ALA A 199 -25.08 2.75 -1.34
CA ALA A 199 -25.76 2.16 -2.50
C ALA A 199 -26.12 0.70 -2.24
N GLU A 200 -27.31 0.26 -2.67
CA GLU A 200 -27.70 -1.16 -2.67
C GLU A 200 -27.11 -1.89 -3.87
N ARG A 201 -26.44 -3.01 -3.63
CA ARG A 201 -25.85 -3.83 -4.69
C ARG A 201 -25.63 -5.25 -4.23
N ASP A 202 -25.92 -6.19 -5.12
CA ASP A 202 -25.66 -7.62 -4.95
C ASP A 202 -24.58 -8.09 -5.92
N VAL A 203 -23.65 -8.86 -5.40
CA VAL A 203 -22.58 -9.51 -6.16
C VAL A 203 -22.66 -11.00 -5.88
N HIS A 204 -23.06 -11.77 -6.88
CA HIS A 204 -23.05 -13.22 -6.79
C HIS A 204 -21.68 -13.73 -7.22
N LEU A 205 -20.97 -14.41 -6.32
CA LEU A 205 -19.61 -14.85 -6.59
C LEU A 205 -19.60 -15.99 -7.61
N ALA A 206 -20.59 -16.90 -7.54
CA ALA A 206 -20.82 -17.95 -8.54
C ALA A 206 -19.56 -18.80 -8.83
N GLY A 207 -18.83 -19.18 -7.79
CA GLY A 207 -17.62 -20.00 -7.89
C GLY A 207 -16.34 -19.21 -8.23
N ARG A 208 -16.42 -17.89 -8.44
CA ARG A 208 -15.26 -17.03 -8.73
C ARG A 208 -14.38 -16.76 -7.50
N GLY A 209 -14.90 -16.98 -6.28
CA GLY A 209 -14.24 -16.61 -5.03
C GLY A 209 -14.25 -15.11 -4.76
N LEU A 210 -13.56 -14.69 -3.69
CA LEU A 210 -13.41 -13.29 -3.30
C LEU A 210 -11.95 -12.97 -2.98
N LEU A 211 -11.39 -11.95 -3.65
CA LEU A 211 -10.08 -11.41 -3.31
C LEU A 211 -10.23 -10.27 -2.29
N ILE A 212 -9.68 -10.45 -1.09
CA ILE A 212 -9.64 -9.44 -0.04
C ILE A 212 -8.32 -8.68 -0.16
N VAL A 213 -8.39 -7.35 -0.30
CA VAL A 213 -7.21 -6.50 -0.48
C VAL A 213 -7.15 -5.49 0.67
N PRO A 214 -6.12 -5.53 1.52
CA PRO A 214 -5.89 -4.49 2.51
C PRO A 214 -5.52 -3.17 1.82
N SER A 215 -6.00 -2.06 2.36
CA SER A 215 -5.61 -0.75 1.87
C SER A 215 -5.36 0.27 2.97
N TYR A 216 -4.32 1.07 2.76
CA TYR A 216 -3.90 2.16 3.65
C TYR A 216 -4.75 3.41 3.45
N PHE A 217 -5.04 3.80 2.21
CA PHE A 217 -5.86 4.99 1.93
C PHE A 217 -7.36 4.70 1.82
N CYS A 218 -7.78 3.42 1.83
CA CYS A 218 -9.18 3.09 2.05
C CYS A 218 -9.59 3.65 3.41
N ASN A 219 -10.58 4.54 3.41
CA ASN A 219 -11.06 5.20 4.62
C ASN A 219 -12.55 4.91 4.81
N ARG A 220 -12.99 4.85 6.07
CA ARG A 220 -14.38 4.70 6.55
C ARG A 220 -15.02 3.33 6.37
N ALA A 221 -15.02 2.77 5.17
CA ALA A 221 -15.72 1.52 4.90
C ALA A 221 -15.09 0.74 3.74
N PRO A 222 -15.18 -0.60 3.75
CA PRO A 222 -14.77 -1.42 2.62
C PRO A 222 -15.49 -1.04 1.33
N ILE A 223 -14.78 -1.17 0.21
CA ILE A 223 -15.28 -0.84 -1.13
C ILE A 223 -14.98 -1.97 -2.11
N SER A 224 -15.68 -1.97 -3.25
CA SER A 224 -15.52 -2.96 -4.31
C SER A 224 -15.69 -2.28 -5.67
N LEU A 225 -15.21 -2.93 -6.73
CA LEU A 225 -15.47 -2.57 -8.12
C LEU A 225 -16.97 -2.46 -8.34
N ALA A 226 -17.44 -1.47 -9.09
CA ALA A 226 -18.86 -1.20 -9.24
C ALA A 226 -19.53 -2.05 -10.33
N ASP A 227 -18.74 -2.68 -11.20
CA ASP A 227 -19.16 -3.71 -12.15
C ASP A 227 -19.11 -5.10 -11.50
N PRO A 228 -20.23 -5.83 -11.36
CA PRO A 228 -20.27 -7.16 -10.74
C PRO A 228 -19.68 -8.29 -11.59
N GLU A 229 -19.47 -8.06 -12.89
CA GLU A 229 -18.91 -9.06 -13.81
C GLU A 229 -17.38 -9.13 -13.73
N LEU A 230 -16.74 -8.07 -13.24
CA LEU A 230 -15.31 -8.07 -12.96
C LEU A 230 -14.95 -9.08 -11.84
N PRO A 231 -13.69 -9.58 -11.81
CA PRO A 231 -13.23 -10.47 -10.74
C PRO A 231 -13.59 -9.92 -9.34
N PRO A 232 -14.33 -10.68 -8.52
CA PRO A 232 -14.83 -10.16 -7.25
C PRO A 232 -13.68 -9.84 -6.29
N LEU A 233 -13.67 -8.59 -5.82
CA LEU A 233 -12.72 -8.13 -4.82
C LEU A 233 -13.38 -7.24 -3.77
N LEU A 234 -12.80 -7.22 -2.58
CA LEU A 234 -13.18 -6.36 -1.48
C LEU A 234 -11.93 -5.65 -0.96
N ILE A 235 -11.85 -4.34 -1.20
CA ILE A 235 -10.85 -3.49 -0.56
C ILE A 235 -11.34 -3.15 0.83
N TYR A 236 -10.52 -3.32 1.86
CA TYR A 236 -10.87 -2.94 3.22
C TYR A 236 -9.80 -2.02 3.85
N PRO A 237 -10.21 -1.09 4.73
CA PRO A 237 -9.28 -0.22 5.42
C PRO A 237 -8.48 -1.03 6.45
N ILE A 238 -7.16 -0.89 6.44
CA ILE A 238 -6.34 -1.45 7.52
C ILE A 238 -6.61 -0.71 8.83
N ALA A 239 -6.36 -1.38 9.95
CA ALA A 239 -6.30 -0.67 11.21
C ALA A 239 -5.06 0.25 11.24
N HIS A 240 -5.26 1.56 11.15
CA HIS A 240 -4.23 2.50 11.56
C HIS A 240 -4.12 2.42 13.08
N GLU A 241 -2.91 2.27 13.62
CA GLU A 241 -2.69 2.46 15.05
C GLU A 241 -3.22 3.84 15.41
N GLN A 242 -4.40 3.86 16.02
CA GLN A 242 -4.91 5.06 16.64
C GLN A 242 -3.91 5.39 17.73
N ALA A 243 -3.14 6.47 17.55
CA ALA A 243 -2.65 7.22 18.69
C ALA A 243 -3.87 7.40 19.59
N ARG A 244 -3.90 6.67 20.71
CA ARG A 244 -4.94 6.78 21.72
C ARG A 244 -5.19 8.27 21.95
N PRO A 245 -6.44 8.76 21.95
CA PRO A 245 -6.71 10.11 22.42
C PRO A 245 -6.25 10.15 23.88
N GLY A 246 -5.12 10.80 24.14
CA GLY A 246 -4.59 10.90 25.50
C GLY A 246 -3.10 11.22 25.66
N THR A 247 -2.23 10.92 24.70
CA THR A 247 -0.78 11.22 24.85
C THR A 247 -0.11 11.51 23.52
N ALA A 248 -0.44 12.64 22.90
CA ALA A 248 0.37 13.20 21.82
C ALA A 248 0.77 14.62 22.23
N THR A 249 1.82 14.72 23.03
CA THR A 249 2.60 15.95 23.10
C THR A 249 3.20 16.19 21.73
N ALA A 250 2.89 17.35 21.18
CA ALA A 250 3.43 17.87 19.94
C ALA A 250 4.96 17.79 19.94
N THR A 251 5.52 17.07 18.97
CA THR A 251 6.84 17.40 18.41
C THR A 251 6.72 17.36 16.90
N GLY A 252 6.42 18.53 16.34
CA GLY A 252 6.69 18.81 14.94
C GLY A 252 8.19 18.98 14.72
N SER A 253 8.57 18.79 13.45
CA SER A 253 9.92 19.00 12.88
C SER A 253 10.96 17.92 13.20
N GLU A 254 11.80 17.62 12.19
CA GLU A 254 13.04 16.82 12.22
C GLU A 254 13.05 15.34 11.76
N ALA A 255 11.97 14.80 11.17
CA ALA A 255 11.99 13.42 10.64
C ALA A 255 12.81 13.19 9.34
N ARG A 256 13.71 14.11 8.96
CA ARG A 256 14.65 13.92 7.82
C ARG A 256 16.12 13.81 8.23
N ALA A 257 16.45 13.94 9.52
CA ALA A 257 17.83 13.79 10.01
C ALA A 257 18.04 12.57 10.92
N ASP A 258 16.98 11.91 11.40
CA ASP A 258 17.08 10.97 12.53
C ASP A 258 16.97 9.47 12.20
N GLY A 259 16.94 9.10 10.91
CA GLY A 259 17.04 7.69 10.47
C GLY A 259 18.32 6.98 10.95
N GLY A 260 19.30 7.75 11.44
CA GLY A 260 20.54 7.24 12.02
C GLY A 260 20.39 6.65 13.43
N ARG A 261 19.50 7.16 14.29
CA ARG A 261 19.49 6.80 15.73
C ARG A 261 18.91 5.41 16.03
N PRO A 262 17.77 4.99 15.45
CA PRO A 262 17.19 3.66 15.73
C PRO A 262 18.10 2.52 15.24
N LEU A 263 18.66 2.67 14.04
CA LEU A 263 19.57 1.68 13.45
C LEU A 263 20.90 1.62 14.19
N THR A 264 21.41 2.76 14.65
CA THR A 264 22.61 2.84 15.50
C THR A 264 22.37 2.16 16.85
N ALA A 265 21.19 2.29 17.44
CA ALA A 265 20.85 1.60 18.68
C ALA A 265 20.76 0.07 18.49
N LEU A 266 20.24 -0.39 17.35
CA LEU A 266 20.07 -1.82 17.06
C LEU A 266 21.38 -2.52 16.66
N LEU A 267 22.14 -1.91 15.75
CA LEU A 267 23.32 -2.55 15.13
C LEU A 267 24.65 -2.05 15.70
N GLY A 268 24.62 -0.94 16.45
CA GLY A 268 25.81 -0.16 16.79
C GLY A 268 26.21 0.82 15.68
N ARG A 269 26.94 1.87 16.06
CA ARG A 269 27.35 2.98 15.18
C ARG A 269 28.01 2.49 13.89
N THR A 270 29.02 1.63 14.02
CA THR A 270 29.86 1.22 12.88
C THR A 270 29.10 0.31 11.91
N ARG A 271 28.29 -0.65 12.39
CA ARG A 271 27.50 -1.52 11.50
C ARG A 271 26.37 -0.78 10.79
N ALA A 272 25.72 0.17 11.48
CA ALA A 272 24.74 1.05 10.86
C ALA A 272 25.39 1.93 9.77
N ALA A 273 26.62 2.39 9.99
CA ALA A 273 27.38 3.15 8.99
C ALA A 273 27.81 2.28 7.79
N VAL A 274 28.28 1.05 8.02
CA VAL A 274 28.59 0.08 6.95
C VAL A 274 27.36 -0.22 6.10
N LEU A 275 26.21 -0.48 6.73
CA LEU A 275 24.97 -0.76 6.02
C LEU A 275 24.53 0.42 5.15
N ARG A 276 24.61 1.66 5.66
CA ARG A 276 24.30 2.88 4.88
C ARG A 276 25.23 3.10 3.70
N SER A 277 26.53 2.83 3.87
CA SER A 277 27.54 3.03 2.83
C SER A 277 27.43 2.04 1.65
N LEU A 278 26.56 1.03 1.75
CA LEU A 278 26.33 -0.01 0.74
C LEU A 278 25.18 0.29 -0.25
N GLY A 279 24.62 1.51 -0.23
CA GLY A 279 23.44 1.88 -1.04
C GLY A 279 23.46 1.43 -2.51
N THR A 280 24.59 1.62 -3.20
CA THR A 280 24.81 1.20 -4.61
C THR A 280 25.82 0.04 -4.74
N GLY A 281 26.18 -0.59 -3.62
CA GLY A 281 27.27 -1.56 -3.53
C GLY A 281 28.65 -0.94 -3.26
N ALA A 282 29.54 -1.68 -2.61
CA ALA A 282 30.92 -1.29 -2.33
C ALA A 282 31.83 -2.49 -2.06
N THR A 283 33.11 -2.37 -2.40
CA THR A 283 34.15 -3.33 -1.99
C THR A 283 34.56 -3.12 -0.53
N THR A 284 35.21 -4.12 0.08
CA THR A 284 35.72 -3.99 1.45
C THR A 284 36.69 -2.81 1.62
N SER A 285 37.54 -2.55 0.61
CA SER A 285 38.49 -1.43 0.64
C SER A 285 37.79 -0.07 0.54
N GLU A 286 36.74 0.03 -0.28
CA GLU A 286 35.93 1.25 -0.36
C GLU A 286 35.15 1.51 0.93
N LEU A 287 34.64 0.47 1.59
CA LEU A 287 34.01 0.60 2.90
C LEU A 287 34.99 1.09 3.97
N ALA A 288 36.20 0.50 4.01
CA ALA A 288 37.25 0.91 4.93
C ALA A 288 37.63 2.38 4.73
N GLN A 289 37.78 2.81 3.48
CA GLN A 289 38.11 4.20 3.14
C GLN A 289 36.97 5.17 3.49
N ARG A 290 35.71 4.86 3.12
CA ARG A 290 34.56 5.73 3.37
C ARG A 290 34.24 5.92 4.85
N LEU A 291 34.61 4.96 5.68
CA LEU A 291 34.28 4.93 7.10
C LEU A 291 35.50 5.17 8.01
N GLU A 292 36.67 5.39 7.43
CA GLU A 292 37.95 5.58 8.15
C GLU A 292 38.24 4.46 9.17
N ILE A 293 37.95 3.21 8.78
CA ILE A 293 38.24 2.00 9.58
C ILE A 293 39.22 1.08 8.86
N SER A 294 39.81 0.13 9.59
CA SER A 294 40.73 -0.84 8.98
C SER A 294 40.01 -1.78 8.00
N PRO A 295 40.68 -2.27 6.94
CA PRO A 295 40.12 -3.28 6.04
C PRO A 295 39.65 -4.56 6.76
N ALA A 296 40.35 -4.95 7.83
CA ALA A 296 39.96 -6.08 8.67
C ALA A 296 38.61 -5.81 9.38
N SER A 297 38.45 -4.63 9.98
CA SER A 297 37.20 -4.22 10.64
C SER A 297 36.04 -4.07 9.66
N ALA A 298 36.29 -3.51 8.46
CA ALA A 298 35.30 -3.44 7.39
C ALA A 298 34.85 -4.84 6.93
N SER A 299 35.80 -5.77 6.78
CA SER A 299 35.52 -7.17 6.39
C SER A 299 34.72 -7.92 7.46
N GLU A 300 35.05 -7.70 8.74
CA GLU A 300 34.34 -8.28 9.87
C GLU A 300 32.89 -7.79 9.92
N HIS A 301 32.67 -6.47 9.82
CA HIS A 301 31.33 -5.90 9.82
C HIS A 301 30.50 -6.33 8.60
N ALA A 302 31.10 -6.36 7.40
CA ALA A 302 30.43 -6.88 6.20
C ALA A 302 30.05 -8.37 6.36
N THR A 303 30.92 -9.16 7.00
CA THR A 303 30.66 -10.59 7.27
C THR A 303 29.52 -10.77 8.26
N VAL A 304 29.48 -10.01 9.36
CA VAL A 304 28.38 -10.07 10.34
C VAL A 304 27.06 -9.69 9.68
N LEU A 305 27.04 -8.61 8.90
CA LEU A 305 25.84 -8.16 8.19
C LEU A 305 25.41 -9.16 7.11
N ARG A 306 26.36 -9.83 6.45
CA ARG A 306 26.07 -10.91 5.50
C ARG A 306 25.48 -12.14 6.18
N ASN A 307 26.06 -12.57 7.30
CA ASN A 307 25.54 -13.71 8.07
C ASN A 307 24.14 -13.42 8.64
N ALA A 308 23.83 -12.15 8.92
CA ALA A 308 22.49 -11.70 9.30
C ALA A 308 21.52 -11.53 8.11
N GLY A 309 21.96 -11.81 6.88
CA GLY A 309 21.15 -11.70 5.67
C GLY A 309 20.87 -10.27 5.20
N LEU A 310 21.55 -9.27 5.75
CA LEU A 310 21.37 -7.85 5.40
C LEU A 310 22.23 -7.42 4.20
N VAL A 311 23.29 -8.15 3.93
CA VAL A 311 24.26 -7.90 2.85
C VAL A 311 24.52 -9.18 2.07
N SER A 312 24.62 -9.08 0.76
CA SER A 312 25.12 -10.15 -0.11
C SER A 312 26.50 -9.77 -0.64
N SER A 313 27.38 -10.76 -0.78
CA SER A 313 28.72 -10.57 -1.36
C SER A 313 28.86 -11.40 -2.62
N GLY A 314 29.30 -10.78 -3.71
CA GLY A 314 29.64 -11.43 -4.97
C GLY A 314 31.09 -11.16 -5.34
N ARG A 315 31.77 -12.12 -5.98
CA ARG A 315 33.10 -11.89 -6.53
C ARG A 315 32.97 -11.41 -7.97
N GLU A 316 33.40 -10.18 -8.22
CA GLU A 316 33.56 -9.65 -9.57
C GLU A 316 35.05 -9.62 -9.90
N ARG A 317 35.47 -10.52 -10.80
CA ARG A 317 36.89 -10.71 -11.15
C ARG A 317 37.76 -10.96 -9.91
N ASN A 318 38.62 -10.01 -9.55
CA ASN A 318 39.55 -10.13 -8.43
C ASN A 318 39.12 -9.34 -7.18
N THR A 319 37.89 -8.82 -7.13
CA THR A 319 37.37 -8.05 -5.99
C THR A 319 36.04 -8.63 -5.49
N VAL A 320 35.77 -8.45 -4.20
CA VAL A 320 34.50 -8.81 -3.58
C VAL A 320 33.65 -7.55 -3.46
N LEU A 321 32.49 -7.54 -4.12
CA LEU A 321 31.49 -6.49 -4.04
C LEU A 321 30.42 -6.89 -3.03
N HIS A 322 30.15 -6.01 -2.07
CA HIS A 322 29.06 -6.13 -1.12
C HIS A 322 27.90 -5.27 -1.59
N ALA A 323 26.67 -5.77 -1.51
CA ALA A 323 25.46 -5.05 -1.83
C ALA A 323 24.35 -5.35 -0.80
N LEU A 324 23.42 -4.41 -0.63
CA LEU A 324 22.27 -4.61 0.24
C LEU A 324 21.35 -5.69 -0.32
N THR A 325 20.91 -6.59 0.54
CA THR A 325 19.77 -7.46 0.24
C THR A 325 18.46 -6.67 0.35
N PRO A 326 17.33 -7.21 -0.13
CA PRO A 326 16.02 -6.61 0.13
C PRO A 326 15.76 -6.37 1.63
N LEU A 327 16.14 -7.33 2.50
CA LEU A 327 16.02 -7.20 3.96
C LEU A 327 16.89 -6.05 4.51
N GLY A 328 18.14 -5.94 4.05
CA GLY A 328 19.04 -4.85 4.44
C GLY A 328 18.50 -3.48 4.05
N ARG A 329 17.84 -3.38 2.89
CA ARG A 329 17.19 -2.15 2.41
C ARG A 329 15.98 -1.78 3.27
N THR A 330 15.07 -2.73 3.53
CA THR A 330 13.92 -2.51 4.43
C THR A 330 14.35 -2.09 5.83
N LEU A 331 15.45 -2.64 6.35
CA LEU A 331 15.98 -2.27 7.67
C LEU A 331 16.57 -0.85 7.68
N LEU A 332 17.29 -0.46 6.62
CA LEU A 332 17.82 0.91 6.45
C LEU A 332 16.69 1.95 6.33
N ASP A 333 15.60 1.58 5.67
CA ASP A 333 14.44 2.43 5.49
C ASP A 333 13.58 2.53 6.78
N GLY A 334 13.98 1.86 7.87
CA GLY A 334 13.43 2.03 9.20
C GLY A 334 12.25 1.11 9.54
N GLY A 335 12.34 -0.18 9.17
CA GLY A 335 11.36 -1.24 9.45
C GLY A 335 10.54 -1.03 10.73
N GLY A 336 9.31 -0.52 10.56
CA GLY A 336 8.39 -0.20 11.64
C GLY A 336 7.71 -1.45 12.17
N VAL A 337 8.37 -2.16 13.10
CA VAL A 337 7.72 -3.15 13.96
C VAL A 337 8.09 -2.83 15.40
N ARG A 338 7.17 -2.16 16.12
CA ARG A 338 7.26 -2.05 17.58
C ARG A 338 6.58 -3.27 18.21
N VAL A 339 7.36 -4.10 18.88
CA VAL A 339 6.84 -5.16 19.75
C VAL A 339 6.30 -4.52 21.04
N PRO A 340 5.06 -4.79 21.47
CA PRO A 340 4.55 -4.29 22.75
C PRO A 340 5.36 -4.91 23.90
N THR A 341 6.05 -4.09 24.68
CA THR A 341 6.62 -4.52 25.97
C THR A 341 5.48 -4.64 26.97
N ALA A 342 5.29 -5.85 27.51
CA ALA A 342 4.36 -6.10 28.61
C ALA A 342 4.74 -5.22 29.80
N SER A 343 3.79 -4.40 30.27
CA SER A 343 3.92 -3.67 31.52
C SER A 343 3.61 -4.63 32.68
N PRO A 344 4.37 -4.60 33.79
CA PRO A 344 4.17 -5.52 34.90
C PRO A 344 2.80 -5.27 35.56
N ALA A 345 2.09 -6.34 35.85
CA ALA A 345 0.81 -6.33 36.56
C ALA A 345 0.98 -5.63 37.92
N THR A 346 0.28 -4.52 38.11
CA THR A 346 0.04 -3.93 39.42
C THR A 346 -0.85 -4.88 40.21
N ALA A 347 -0.32 -5.36 41.32
CA ALA A 347 -1.04 -6.17 42.30
C ALA A 347 -2.28 -5.44 42.80
N ALA A 348 -3.37 -6.20 42.94
CA ALA A 348 -4.56 -5.77 43.64
C ALA A 348 -4.26 -5.61 45.14
N ASP A 349 -4.64 -4.48 45.71
CA ASP A 349 -4.86 -4.36 47.15
C ASP A 349 -6.33 -4.66 47.47
N PRO A 350 -6.63 -5.45 48.50
CA PRO A 350 -7.99 -5.75 48.92
C PRO A 350 -8.46 -4.76 50.00
N VAL A 351 -9.68 -4.21 49.84
CA VAL A 351 -10.69 -4.06 50.91
C VAL A 351 -12.08 -4.13 50.27
#